data_AF-A0A961NZG0-F1
#
_entry.id   AF-A0A961NZG0-F1
#
_cell.length_a   1.000
_cell.length_b   1.000
_cell.length_c   1.000
_cell.angle_alpha   90.00
_cell.angle_beta   90.00
_cell.angle_gamma   90.00
#
_symmetry.space_group_name_H-M   'P 1'
#
loop_
_entity.id
_entity.type
_entity.pdbx_description
1 polymer ?
#
loop_
_entity_poly.entity_id
_entity_poly.type
_entity_poly.pdbx_seq_one_letter_code
_entity_poly.pdbx_strand_id
1 'polypeptide(L)' 'MATIAAPHSTVSASAGLTGLLAKLGRKLVSLGENHPRLRQMERLMALSDAELAARGLTREGIARHVFKDVYYV' A
#
# COMPACT_ATOMS: atom_id res chain seq x y z
N MET A 1 -38.58 -10.37 -44.35
CA MET A 1 -38.23 -11.14 -43.14
C MET A 1 -36.85 -10.70 -42.69
N ALA A 2 -36.76 -9.64 -41.87
CA ALA A 2 -35.47 -9.15 -41.35
C ALA A 2 -35.24 -9.79 -39.97
N THR A 3 -34.33 -10.75 -39.89
CA THR A 3 -33.89 -11.33 -38.60
C THR A 3 -32.90 -10.38 -37.96
N ILE A 4 -33.27 -9.85 -36.80
CA ILE A 4 -32.37 -9.08 -35.94
C ILE A 4 -31.56 -10.11 -35.13
N ALA A 5 -30.29 -10.30 -35.46
CA ALA A 5 -29.40 -11.11 -34.65
C ALA A 5 -29.09 -10.34 -33.36
N ALA A 6 -29.59 -10.82 -32.22
CA ALA A 6 -29.27 -10.26 -30.92
C ALA A 6 -27.81 -10.62 -30.53
N PRO A 7 -26.98 -9.64 -30.12
CA PRO A 7 -25.62 -9.93 -29.66
C PRO A 7 -25.68 -10.62 -28.30
N HIS A 8 -25.25 -11.88 -28.26
CA HIS A 8 -25.02 -12.62 -27.04
C HIS A 8 -23.61 -12.30 -26.54
N SER A 9 -23.53 -11.46 -25.51
CA SER A 9 -22.28 -11.13 -24.82
C SER A 9 -21.75 -12.39 -24.12
N THR A 10 -20.84 -13.12 -24.78
CA THR A 10 -20.13 -14.21 -24.14
C THR A 10 -19.20 -13.63 -23.08
N VAL A 11 -19.61 -13.69 -21.81
CA VAL A 11 -18.76 -13.28 -20.69
C VAL A 11 -17.51 -14.16 -20.70
N SER A 12 -16.40 -13.61 -21.17
CA SER A 12 -15.14 -14.33 -21.29
C SER A 12 -14.62 -14.68 -19.89
N ALA A 13 -14.40 -15.96 -19.61
CA ALA A 13 -13.85 -16.43 -18.34
C ALA A 13 -12.52 -15.74 -17.98
N SER A 14 -11.74 -15.33 -19.00
CA SER A 14 -10.51 -14.56 -18.82
C SER A 14 -10.75 -13.15 -18.25
N ALA A 15 -11.89 -12.51 -18.59
CA ALA A 15 -12.27 -11.19 -18.08
C ALA A 15 -12.61 -11.22 -16.58
N GLY A 16 -13.21 -12.32 -16.10
CA GLY A 16 -13.47 -12.54 -14.68
C GLY A 16 -12.20 -12.70 -13.85
N LEU A 17 -11.25 -13.52 -14.34
CA LEU A 17 -9.96 -13.74 -13.68
C LEU A 17 -9.10 -12.47 -13.66
N THR A 18 -8.96 -11.76 -14.79
CA THR A 18 -8.24 -10.48 -14.83
C THR A 18 -8.87 -9.43 -13.90
N GLY A 19 -10.20 -9.37 -13.83
CA GLY A 19 -10.90 -8.50 -12.88
C GLY A 19 -10.57 -8.81 -11.42
N LEU A 20 -10.47 -10.10 -11.05
CA LEU A 20 -10.09 -10.53 -9.69
C LEU A 20 -8.63 -10.16 -9.37
N LEU A 21 -7.70 -10.46 -10.27
CA LEU A 21 -6.28 -10.13 -10.07
C LEU A 21 -6.07 -8.62 -9.93
N ALA A 22 -6.74 -7.82 -10.76
CA ALA A 22 -6.69 -6.36 -10.65
C ALA A 22 -7.24 -5.85 -9.32
N LYS A 23 -8.31 -6.47 -8.77
CA LYS A 23 -8.84 -6.13 -7.45
C LYS A 23 -7.87 -6.50 -6.33
N LEU A 24 -7.25 -7.67 -6.39
CA LEU A 24 -6.25 -8.11 -5.43
C LEU A 24 -5.01 -7.20 -5.44
N GLY A 25 -4.51 -6.86 -6.64
CA GLY A 25 -3.39 -5.92 -6.80
C GLY A 25 -3.69 -4.55 -6.21
N ARG A 26 -4.85 -3.96 -6.51
CA ARG A 26 -5.28 -2.68 -5.89
C ARG A 26 -5.39 -2.76 -4.37
N LYS A 27 -5.85 -3.90 -3.83
CA LYS A 27 -5.91 -4.11 -2.37
C LYS A 27 -4.52 -4.17 -1.74
N LEU A 28 -3.56 -4.84 -2.38
CA LEU A 28 -2.16 -4.89 -1.94
C LEU A 28 -1.51 -3.50 -1.98
N VAL A 29 -1.74 -2.73 -3.03
CA VAL A 29 -1.27 -1.34 -3.14
C VAL A 29 -1.88 -0.48 -2.02
N SER A 30 -3.20 -0.56 -1.81
CA SER A 30 -3.88 0.17 -0.74
C SER A 30 -3.38 -0.20 0.67
N LEU A 31 -3.02 -1.46 0.90
CA LEU A 31 -2.40 -1.92 2.14
C LEU A 31 -1.00 -1.32 2.34
N GLY A 32 -0.21 -1.18 1.26
CA GLY A 32 1.11 -0.56 1.30
C GLY A 32 1.06 0.96 1.48
N GLU A 33 0.26 1.66 0.68
CA GLU A 33 0.10 3.13 0.72
C GLU A 33 -0.44 3.63 2.07
N ASN A 34 -1.27 2.82 2.74
CA ASN A 34 -1.82 3.19 4.04
C ASN A 34 -0.99 2.77 5.24
N HIS A 35 0.23 2.24 5.07
CA HIS A 35 0.97 1.75 6.21
C HIS A 35 1.32 2.91 7.16
N PRO A 36 0.70 2.99 8.36
CA PRO A 36 0.88 4.14 9.26
C PRO A 36 2.34 4.33 9.69
N ARG A 37 3.13 3.25 9.68
CA ARG A 37 4.56 3.27 10.02
C ARG A 37 5.40 4.01 8.99
N LEU A 38 5.12 3.89 7.69
CA LEU A 38 5.85 4.63 6.65
C LEU A 38 5.62 6.14 6.80
N ARG A 39 4.36 6.56 6.99
CA ARG A 39 4.04 7.96 7.27
C ARG A 39 4.70 8.47 8.55
N GLN A 40 4.77 7.64 9.59
CA GLN A 40 5.48 7.99 10.82
C GLN A 40 6.98 8.15 10.59
N MET A 41 7.59 7.26 9.81
CA MET A 41 9.00 7.34 9.43
C MET A 41 9.29 8.59 8.62
N GLU A 42 8.50 8.89 7.58
CA GLU A 42 8.63 10.11 6.76
C GLU A 42 8.53 11.38 7.62
N ARG A 43 7.56 11.43 8.54
CA ARG A 43 7.41 12.54 9.48
C ARG A 43 8.63 12.72 10.38
N LEU A 44 9.26 11.64 10.83
CA LEU A 44 10.48 11.71 11.63
C LEU A 44 11.69 12.09 10.78
N MET A 45 11.80 11.58 9.55
CA MET A 45 12.89 11.92 8.62
C MET A 45 12.86 13.38 8.16
N ALA A 46 11.68 14.01 8.15
CA ALA A 46 11.51 15.42 7.82
C ALA A 46 12.01 16.39 8.91
N LEU A 47 12.31 15.90 10.11
CA LEU A 47 12.81 16.73 11.22
C LEU A 47 14.32 16.96 11.11
N SER A 48 14.77 18.08 11.66
CA SER A 48 16.19 18.35 11.85
C SER A 48 16.80 17.45 12.94
N ASP A 49 18.12 17.28 12.92
CA ASP A 49 18.81 16.44 13.91
C ASP A 49 18.69 17.00 15.33
N ALA A 50 18.56 18.33 15.50
CA ALA A 50 18.31 18.95 16.79
C ALA A 50 16.91 18.60 17.35
N GLU A 51 15.88 18.57 16.49
CA GLU A 51 14.53 18.18 16.86
C GLU A 51 14.42 16.67 17.13
N LEU A 52 15.18 15.85 16.40
CA LEU A 52 15.31 14.43 16.69
C LEU A 52 15.97 14.22 18.05
N ALA A 53 17.07 14.93 18.33
CA ALA A 53 17.77 14.86 19.61
C ALA A 53 16.89 15.32 20.79
N ALA A 54 16.08 16.37 20.61
CA ALA A 54 15.09 16.80 21.61
C ALA A 54 14.05 15.72 21.94
N ARG A 55 13.81 14.79 21.00
CA ARG A 55 12.92 13.62 21.16
C ARG A 55 13.67 12.37 21.60
N GLY A 56 14.97 12.45 21.88
CA GLY A 56 15.81 11.31 22.23
C GLY A 56 16.04 10.32 21.09
N LEU A 57 15.92 10.78 19.83
CA LEU A 57 16.09 9.96 18.63
C LEU A 57 17.34 10.38 17.87
N THR A 58 18.00 9.40 17.26
CA THR A 58 19.03 9.64 16.23
C THR A 58 18.45 9.31 14.86
N ARG A 59 19.01 9.89 13.80
CA ARG A 59 18.55 9.65 12.41
C ARG A 59 18.58 8.16 12.04
N GLU A 60 19.59 7.45 12.49
CA GLU A 60 19.75 5.99 12.32
C GLU A 60 18.76 5.19 13.18
N GLY A 61 18.41 5.71 14.37
CA GLY A 61 17.49 5.09 15.32
C GLY A 61 16.01 5.21 14.92
N ILE A 62 15.66 6.06 13.95
CA ILE A 62 14.27 6.27 13.51
C ILE A 62 13.63 4.94 13.09
N ALA A 63 14.31 4.15 12.25
CA ALA A 63 13.77 2.88 11.78
C ALA A 63 13.51 1.92 12.95
N ARG A 64 14.48 1.80 13.87
CA ARG A 64 14.33 0.97 15.07
C ARG A 64 13.21 1.44 15.98
N HIS A 65 13.00 2.75 16.10
CA HIS A 65 11.90 3.32 16.89
C HIS A 65 10.52 3.07 16.26
N VAL A 66 10.40 3.25 14.94
CA VAL A 66 9.14 3.10 14.19
C VAL A 66 8.71 1.64 14.10
N PHE A 67 9.66 0.71 14.02
CA PHE A 67 9.40 -0.72 13.88
C PHE A 67 9.75 -1.53 15.14
N LYS A 68 9.89 -0.88 16.31
CA LYS A 68 10.19 -1.55 17.59
C LYS A 68 9.17 -2.62 18.00
N ASP A 69 7.98 -2.54 17.43
CA ASP A 69 6.85 -3.43 17.63
C ASP A 69 6.88 -4.66 16.70
N VAL A 70 7.71 -4.63 15.65
CA VAL A 70 7.88 -5.73 14.69
C VAL A 70 9.19 -6.47 14.93
N TYR A 71 10.26 -5.74 15.26
CA TYR A 71 11.57 -6.32 15.52
C TYR A 71 11.75 -6.55 17.01
N TYR A 72 11.74 -7.82 17.42
CA TYR A 72 12.27 -8.26 18.71
C TYR A 72 13.75 -8.59 18.49
N VAL A 73 14.65 -7.81 19.10
CA VAL A 73 16.09 -8.11 19.24
C VAL A 73 16.40 -8.09 20.72
#